data_AF-A0A5A7V103-F1
#
_entry.id   AF-A0A5A7V103-F1
#
_cell.length_a   1.000
_cell.length_b   1.000
_cell.length_c   1.000
_cell.angle_alpha   90.00
_cell.angle_beta   90.00
_cell.angle_gamma   90.00
#
_symmetry.space_group_name_H-M   'P 1'
#
loop_
_entity.id
_entity.type
_entity.pdbx_description
1 polymer ?
#
loop_
_entity_poly.entity_id
_entity_poly.type
_entity_poly.pdbx_seq_one_letter_code
_entity_poly.pdbx_strand_id
1 'polypeptide(L)'
;MNNNNKRNRFYPKSDFFDSLPDDLLISILSKLASSASSPSHFINALITCKRFNHLGRHSLVLSKASQRTLGISAKNWSESAHRFLKQCVDAGNVEACYILGMVK
;
A
#
# COMPACT_ATOMS: atom_id res chain seq x y z
N MET A 1 -50.20 8.24 -24.72
CA MET A 1 -49.28 7.11 -24.40
C MET A 1 -47.99 7.31 -25.18
N ASN A 2 -46.76 7.22 -24.69
CA ASN A 2 -46.18 6.81 -23.41
C ASN A 2 -44.82 7.54 -23.33
N ASN A 3 -44.60 8.42 -22.34
CA ASN A 3 -43.35 9.16 -22.21
C ASN A 3 -42.40 8.37 -21.29
N ASN A 4 -41.56 7.52 -21.88
CA ASN A 4 -40.59 6.68 -21.17
C ASN A 4 -39.39 7.51 -20.72
N ASN A 5 -39.60 8.33 -19.70
CA ASN A 5 -38.57 9.13 -19.06
C ASN A 5 -37.71 8.22 -18.16
N LYS A 6 -36.87 7.37 -18.77
CA LYS A 6 -35.81 6.65 -18.04
C LYS A 6 -34.74 7.66 -17.67
N ARG A 7 -34.91 8.28 -16.49
CA ARG A 7 -33.85 9.03 -15.82
C ARG A 7 -32.67 8.08 -15.57
N ASN A 8 -31.67 8.15 -16.44
CA ASN A 8 -30.36 7.57 -16.19
C ASN A 8 -29.77 8.29 -14.97
N ARG A 9 -30.02 7.74 -13.77
CA ARG A 9 -29.28 8.13 -12.58
C ARG A 9 -27.82 7.80 -12.85
N PHE A 10 -26.98 8.82 -13.00
CA PHE A 10 -25.53 8.69 -12.96
C PHE A 10 -25.16 8.24 -11.55
N TYR A 11 -25.23 6.93 -11.30
CA TYR A 11 -24.57 6.36 -10.15
C TYR A 11 -23.08 6.38 -10.47
N PRO A 12 -22.26 7.15 -9.73
CA PRO A 12 -20.81 6.99 -9.85
C PRO A 12 -20.54 5.51 -9.62
N LYS A 13 -19.76 4.88 -10.51
CA LYS A 13 -19.37 3.47 -10.41
C LYS A 13 -18.55 3.28 -9.12
N SER A 14 -19.23 3.10 -8.00
CA SER A 14 -18.66 3.11 -6.66
C SER A 14 -18.44 1.70 -6.15
N ASP A 15 -17.72 0.86 -6.89
CA ASP A 15 -17.52 -0.53 -6.45
C ASP A 15 -16.05 -0.94 -6.63
N PHE A 16 -15.22 -0.45 -5.71
CA PHE A 16 -13.97 -1.10 -5.31
C PHE A 16 -13.98 -1.19 -3.78
N PHE A 17 -13.18 -0.37 -3.13
CA PHE A 17 -13.10 -0.32 -1.68
C PHE A 17 -13.76 0.94 -1.11
N ASP A 18 -14.33 1.82 -1.94
CA ASP A 18 -14.88 3.15 -1.59
C ASP A 18 -15.92 3.14 -0.46
N SER A 19 -16.61 2.02 -0.23
CA SER A 19 -17.55 1.84 0.88
C SER A 19 -16.90 1.42 2.20
N LEU A 20 -15.65 0.93 2.19
CA LEU A 20 -14.94 0.53 3.40
C LEU A 20 -14.32 1.75 4.10
N PRO A 21 -14.41 1.84 5.44
CA PRO A 21 -13.64 2.78 6.25
C PRO A 21 -12.13 2.64 6.04
N ASP A 22 -11.39 3.75 6.15
CA ASP A 22 -9.94 3.78 5.99
C ASP A 22 -9.23 2.86 7.00
N ASP A 23 -9.70 2.80 8.24
CA ASP A 23 -9.10 1.95 9.28
C ASP A 23 -9.12 0.45 8.94
N LEU A 24 -10.19 -0.01 8.27
CA LEU A 24 -10.26 -1.40 7.80
C LEU A 24 -9.25 -1.65 6.68
N LEU A 25 -9.10 -0.71 5.76
CA LEU A 25 -8.10 -0.80 4.70
C LEU A 25 -6.68 -0.74 5.25
N ILE A 26 -6.41 0.13 6.22
CA ILE A 26 -5.13 0.21 6.93
C ILE A 26 -4.84 -1.13 7.63
N SER A 27 -5.83 -1.74 8.29
CA SER A 27 -5.67 -3.05 8.93
C SER A 27 -5.33 -4.16 7.93
N ILE A 28 -6.06 -4.23 6.81
CA ILE A 28 -5.80 -5.18 5.72
C ILE A 28 -4.40 -4.98 5.14
N LEU A 29 -4.03 -3.73 4.82
CA LEU A 29 -2.73 -3.39 4.26
C LEU A 29 -1.59 -3.64 5.26
N SER A 30 -1.81 -3.41 6.55
CA SER A 30 -0.84 -3.73 7.61
C SER A 30 -0.61 -5.23 7.71
N LYS A 31 -1.68 -6.03 7.64
CA LYS A 31 -1.59 -7.49 7.61
C LYS A 31 -0.85 -7.96 6.36
N LEU A 32 -1.19 -7.40 5.20
CA LEU A 32 -0.51 -7.69 3.93
C LEU A 32 0.98 -7.37 4.00
N ALA A 33 1.36 -6.18 4.49
CA ALA A 33 2.77 -5.79 4.66
C ALA A 33 3.51 -6.72 5.63
N SER A 34 2.82 -7.23 6.66
CA SER A 34 3.41 -8.19 7.61
C SER A 34 3.59 -9.58 7.02
N SER A 35 2.73 -10.01 6.08
CA SER A 35 2.72 -11.39 5.57
C SER A 35 3.22 -11.56 4.13
N ALA A 36 3.41 -10.47 3.38
CA ALA A 36 3.85 -10.54 1.99
C ALA A 36 5.24 -11.19 1.87
N SER A 37 5.37 -12.08 0.88
CA SER A 37 6.57 -12.88 0.64
C SER A 37 7.63 -12.19 -0.21
N SER A 38 7.29 -11.02 -0.79
CA SER A 38 8.18 -10.21 -1.61
C SER A 38 7.73 -8.74 -1.60
N PRO A 39 8.60 -7.80 -1.99
CA PRO A 39 8.20 -6.40 -2.16
C PRO A 39 7.10 -6.24 -3.22
N SER A 40 7.15 -7.03 -4.30
CA SER A 40 6.19 -6.94 -5.40
C SER A 40 4.75 -7.27 -4.98
N HIS A 41 4.54 -8.20 -4.05
CA HIS A 41 3.19 -8.52 -3.56
C HIS A 41 2.54 -7.32 -2.87
N PHE A 42 3.31 -6.57 -2.09
CA PHE A 42 2.83 -5.36 -1.43
C PHE A 42 2.63 -4.22 -2.44
N ILE A 43 3.62 -3.95 -3.29
CA ILE A 43 3.55 -2.86 -4.27
C ILE A 43 2.42 -3.07 -5.29
N ASN A 44 2.20 -4.31 -5.76
CA ASN A 44 1.12 -4.62 -6.68
C ASN A 44 -0.26 -4.31 -6.07
N ALA A 45 -0.45 -4.56 -4.77
CA ALA A 45 -1.66 -4.16 -4.08
C ALA A 45 -1.81 -2.63 -4.04
N LEU A 46 -0.74 -1.90 -3.76
CA LEU A 46 -0.77 -0.43 -3.71
C LEU A 46 -1.17 0.19 -5.06
N ILE A 47 -0.68 -0.34 -6.18
CA ILE A 47 -0.99 0.19 -7.52
C ILE A 47 -2.37 -0.22 -8.04
N THR A 48 -3.10 -1.09 -7.33
CA THR A 48 -4.43 -1.56 -7.77
C THR A 48 -5.47 -0.44 -7.76
N CYS A 49 -5.44 0.44 -6.76
CA CYS A 49 -6.35 1.58 -6.70
C CYS A 49 -5.76 2.78 -5.95
N LYS A 50 -6.30 3.98 -6.22
CA LYS A 50 -5.85 5.24 -5.62
C LYS A 50 -5.92 5.21 -4.09
N ARG A 51 -6.96 4.60 -3.51
CA ARG A 51 -7.12 4.47 -2.05
C ARG A 51 -6.04 3.59 -1.44
N PHE A 52 -5.70 2.46 -2.04
CA PHE A 52 -4.62 1.60 -1.54
C PHE A 52 -3.28 2.28 -1.66
N ASN A 53 -2.99 2.94 -2.79
CA ASN A 53 -1.76 3.72 -2.95
C ASN A 53 -1.60 4.80 -1.86
N HIS A 54 -2.71 5.47 -1.50
CA HIS A 54 -2.71 6.47 -0.44
C HIS A 54 -2.53 5.84 0.95
N LEU A 55 -3.39 4.91 1.33
CA LEU A 55 -3.43 4.30 2.67
C LEU A 55 -2.25 3.34 2.93
N GLY A 56 -1.66 2.76 1.89
CA GLY A 56 -0.48 1.90 2.02
C GLY A 56 0.78 2.64 2.48
N ARG A 57 0.77 3.97 2.40
CA ARG A 57 1.84 4.83 2.93
C ARG A 57 1.57 5.32 4.35
N HIS A 58 0.46 4.88 4.96
CA HIS A 58 0.15 5.21 6.34
C HIS A 58 1.21 4.60 7.27
N SER A 59 1.62 5.35 8.31
CA SER A 59 2.70 4.95 9.22
C SER A 59 2.47 3.57 9.83
N LEU A 60 1.22 3.26 10.24
CA LEU A 60 0.87 1.93 10.76
C LEU A 60 1.16 0.80 9.76
N VAL A 61 0.87 0.97 8.47
CA VAL A 61 1.15 -0.04 7.45
C VAL A 61 2.66 -0.22 7.29
N LEU A 62 3.38 0.89 7.15
CA LEU A 62 4.84 0.87 6.94
C LEU A 62 5.61 0.32 8.14
N SER A 63 5.17 0.62 9.36
CA SER A 63 5.74 0.09 10.61
C SER A 63 5.65 -1.43 10.72
N LYS A 64 4.71 -2.04 9.98
CA LYS A 64 4.43 -3.48 9.99
C LYS A 64 5.01 -4.24 8.79
N ALA A 65 5.67 -3.54 7.86
CA ALA A 65 6.29 -4.19 6.71
C ALA A 65 7.35 -5.21 7.16
N SER A 66 7.18 -6.46 6.73
CA SER A 66 8.08 -7.56 7.07
C SER A 66 9.40 -7.46 6.31
N GLN A 67 10.44 -8.15 6.82
CA GLN A 67 11.73 -8.26 6.12
C GLN A 67 11.58 -8.71 4.65
N ARG A 68 10.69 -9.66 4.36
CA ARG A 68 10.42 -10.11 2.98
C ARG A 68 9.75 -9.04 2.12
N THR A 69 8.90 -8.21 2.71
CA THR A 69 8.30 -7.04 2.02
C THR A 69 9.34 -5.95 1.74
N LEU A 70 10.35 -5.84 2.59
CA LEU A 70 11.47 -4.91 2.44
C LEU A 70 12.67 -5.53 1.69
N GLY A 71 12.55 -6.77 1.22
CA GLY A 71 13.63 -7.58 0.64
C GLY A 71 14.10 -7.07 -0.73
N ILE A 72 14.78 -5.94 -0.75
CA ILE A 72 15.38 -5.31 -1.93
C ILE A 72 16.85 -5.72 -2.00
N SER A 73 17.22 -6.49 -3.01
CA SER A 73 18.62 -6.86 -3.23
C SER A 73 19.45 -5.64 -3.64
N ALA A 74 20.73 -5.59 -3.26
CA ALA A 74 21.64 -4.51 -3.64
C ALA A 74 21.66 -4.20 -5.15
N LYS A 75 21.59 -5.23 -6.01
CA LYS A 75 21.49 -5.08 -7.47
C LYS A 75 20.24 -4.32 -7.97
N ASN A 76 19.18 -4.31 -7.17
CA ASN A 76 17.90 -3.67 -7.48
C ASN A 76 17.71 -2.38 -6.64
N TRP A 77 18.78 -1.90 -6.01
CA TRP A 77 18.74 -0.66 -5.27
C TRP A 77 18.50 0.52 -6.21
N SER A 78 17.65 1.44 -5.78
CA SER A 78 17.29 2.63 -6.53
C SER A 78 16.91 3.75 -5.56
N GLU A 79 16.86 4.98 -6.03
CA GLU A 79 16.41 6.11 -5.22
C GLU A 79 14.99 5.89 -4.66
N SER A 80 14.11 5.27 -5.45
CA SER A 80 12.75 4.94 -5.01
C SER A 80 12.74 3.86 -3.92
N ALA A 81 13.61 2.86 -4.02
CA ALA A 81 13.79 1.83 -2.99
C ALA A 81 14.33 2.44 -1.68
N HIS A 82 15.35 3.30 -1.78
CA HIS A 82 15.91 4.02 -0.64
C HIS A 82 14.84 4.88 0.05
N ARG A 83 14.09 5.69 -0.71
CA ARG A 83 13.00 6.52 -0.16
C ARG A 83 11.91 5.69 0.50
N PHE A 84 11.54 4.55 -0.07
CA PHE A 84 10.56 3.65 0.53
C PHE A 84 11.05 3.08 1.87
N LEU A 85 12.30 2.61 1.92
CA LEU A 85 12.91 2.13 3.17
C LEU A 85 12.99 3.25 4.20
N LYS A 86 13.39 4.46 3.79
CA LYS A 86 13.44 5.64 4.66
C LYS A 86 12.07 5.98 5.26
N GLN A 87 10.99 5.91 4.47
CA GLN A 87 9.63 6.07 4.97
C GLN A 87 9.24 4.99 5.99
N CYS A 88 9.69 3.74 5.80
CA CYS A 88 9.47 2.68 6.78
C CYS A 88 10.25 2.93 8.08
N VAL A 89 11.50 3.42 7.98
CA VAL A 89 12.31 3.84 9.14
C VAL A 89 11.61 4.95 9.92
N ASP A 90 11.16 6.00 9.22
CA ASP A 90 10.51 7.15 9.85
C ASP A 90 9.14 6.76 10.47
N ALA A 91 8.53 5.66 9.99
CA ALA A 91 7.35 5.04 10.59
C ALA A 91 7.65 4.08 11.76
N GLY A 92 8.92 3.90 12.13
CA GLY A 92 9.35 3.06 13.25
C GLY A 92 9.55 1.58 12.92
N ASN A 93 9.78 1.23 11.65
CA ASN A 93 10.06 -0.15 11.26
C ASN A 93 11.52 -0.56 11.55
N VAL A 94 11.70 -1.51 12.47
CA VAL A 94 13.03 -2.00 12.89
C VAL A 94 13.78 -2.73 11.77
N GLU A 95 13.08 -3.52 10.96
CA GLU A 95 13.67 -4.22 9.81
C GLU A 95 14.20 -3.22 8.77
N ALA A 96 13.47 -2.14 8.52
CA ALA A 96 13.89 -1.09 7.62
C ALA A 96 15.14 -0.36 8.13
N CYS A 97 15.21 -0.07 9.43
CA CYS A 97 16.40 0.54 10.06
C CYS A 97 17.63 -0.33 9.85
N TYR A 98 17.49 -1.64 10.07
CA TYR A 98 18.56 -2.60 9.87
C TYR A 98 19.02 -2.64 8.41
N ILE A 99 18.09 -2.83 7.46
CA ILE A 99 18.40 -2.89 6.02
C ILE A 99 19.10 -1.62 5.54
N LEU A 100 18.61 -0.44 5.93
CA LEU A 100 19.18 0.84 5.52
C LEU A 100 20.59 1.04 6.07
N GLY A 101 20.87 0.58 7.30
CA GLY A 101 22.20 0.62 7.89
C GLY A 101 23.21 -0.33 7.23
N MET A 102 22.75 -1.38 6.55
CA MET A 102 23.60 -2.33 5.83
C MET A 102 23.98 -1.89 4.42
N VAL A 103 23.19 -1.01 3.80
CA VAL A 103 23.48 -0.52 2.45
C VAL A 103 24.25 0.80 2.56
N LYS A 104 25.56 0.70 2.32
CA LYS A 104 26.51 1.82 2.21
C LYS A 104 26.94 2.02 0.77
#